data_AF-A0A7Y5FL60-F1
#
_entry.id   AF-A0A7Y5FL60-F1
#
_cell.length_a   1.000
_cell.length_b   1.000
_cell.length_c   1.000
_cell.angle_alpha   90.00
_cell.angle_beta   90.00
_cell.angle_gamma   90.00
#
_symmetry.space_group_name_H-M   'P 1'
#
loop_
_entity.id
_entity.type
_entity.pdbx_description
1 polymer ?
#
loop_
_entity_poly.entity_id
_entity_poly.type
_entity_poly.pdbx_seq_one_letter_code
_entity_poly.pdbx_strand_id
1 'polypeptide(L)'
;MQHPQRILWDFSHLKVFVPKPDYLLAVKILAARVEATDRQDVEFLIKALNLRTPQEVFGILEKYYPQQQIKPATQYFIEELFES
;
A
#
# COMPACT_ATOMS: atom_id res chain seq x y z
N MET A 1 15.29 6.67 -2.87
CA MET A 1 15.21 5.21 -3.06
C MET A 1 14.62 4.96 -4.44
N GLN A 2 15.22 4.10 -5.27
CA GLN A 2 14.59 3.70 -6.54
C GLN A 2 13.59 2.58 -6.23
N HIS A 3 12.30 2.85 -6.44
CA HIS A 3 11.28 1.82 -6.31
C HIS A 3 11.14 1.09 -7.65
N PRO A 4 11.23 -0.24 -7.66
CA PRO A 4 11.10 -1.01 -8.90
C PRO A 4 9.70 -0.80 -9.49
N GLN A 5 9.67 -0.39 -10.75
CA GLN A 5 8.46 -0.14 -11.54
C GLN A 5 8.57 -0.90 -12.86
N ARG A 6 7.43 -1.31 -13.44
CA ARG A 6 7.37 -1.93 -14.76
C ARG A 6 6.61 -1.03 -15.72
N ILE A 7 6.92 -1.11 -17.02
CA ILE A 7 6.12 -0.46 -18.05
C ILE A 7 4.78 -1.20 -18.15
N LEU A 8 3.68 -0.47 -17.98
CA LEU A 8 2.32 -0.95 -18.20
C LEU A 8 1.90 -0.74 -19.65
N TRP A 9 2.16 0.46 -20.18
CA TRP A 9 1.92 0.79 -21.59
C TRP A 9 3.11 1.52 -22.19
N ASP A 10 3.47 1.15 -23.43
CA ASP A 10 4.54 1.75 -24.21
C ASP A 10 3.96 2.29 -25.53
N PHE A 11 3.82 3.61 -25.61
CA PHE A 11 3.39 4.33 -26.80
C PHE A 11 4.57 5.08 -27.41
N SER A 12 4.44 5.47 -28.68
CA SER A 12 5.50 6.13 -29.48
C SER A 12 6.18 7.32 -28.80
N HIS A 13 5.47 8.06 -27.96
CA HIS A 13 6.01 9.20 -27.20
C HIS A 13 5.59 9.22 -25.72
N LEU A 14 5.01 8.13 -25.19
CA LEU A 14 4.52 8.07 -23.81
C LEU A 14 4.73 6.67 -23.24
N LYS A 15 5.41 6.59 -22.09
CA LYS A 15 5.51 5.35 -21.32
C LYS A 15 4.74 5.52 -20.01
N VAL A 16 3.82 4.59 -19.76
CA VAL A 16 3.07 4.52 -18.51
C VAL A 16 3.69 3.44 -17.66
N PHE A 17 4.10 3.79 -16.44
CA PHE A 17 4.70 2.87 -15.48
C PHE A 17 3.72 2.52 -14.38
N VAL A 18 3.84 1.30 -13.85
CA VAL A 18 3.10 0.86 -12.68
C VAL A 18 4.09 0.41 -11.59
N PRO A 19 3.90 0.86 -10.33
CA PRO A 19 4.71 0.41 -9.21
C PRO A 19 4.49 -1.08 -8.91
N LYS A 20 5.39 -1.67 -8.13
CA LYS A 20 5.08 -2.97 -7.50
C LYS A 20 3.82 -2.85 -6.62
N PRO A 21 2.95 -3.88 -6.58
CA PRO A 21 1.71 -3.81 -5.80
C PRO A 21 1.92 -3.59 -4.30
N ASP A 22 2.99 -4.13 -3.72
CA ASP A 22 3.35 -3.94 -2.30
C ASP A 22 3.76 -2.49 -1.99
N TYR A 23 4.48 -1.85 -2.90
CA TYR A 23 4.79 -0.42 -2.79
C TYR A 23 3.54 0.44 -2.96
N LEU A 24 2.64 0.07 -3.89
CA LEU A 24 1.36 0.78 -4.07
C LEU A 24 0.50 0.70 -2.81
N LEU A 25 0.45 -0.47 -2.16
CA LEU A 25 -0.21 -0.66 -0.86
C LEU A 25 0.39 0.28 0.20
N ALA A 26 1.73 0.33 0.31
CA ALA A 26 2.39 1.19 1.30
C ALA A 26 2.05 2.67 1.12
N VAL A 27 2.10 3.17 -0.13
CA VAL A 27 1.75 4.56 -0.43
C VAL A 27 0.26 4.82 -0.16
N LYS A 28 -0.62 3.89 -0.50
CA LYS A 28 -2.06 4.01 -0.23
C LYS A 28 -2.35 4.11 1.27
N ILE A 29 -1.76 3.24 2.08
CA ILE A 29 -1.94 3.25 3.55
C ILE A 29 -1.42 4.56 4.17
N LEU A 30 -0.27 5.07 3.72
CA LEU A 30 0.29 6.32 4.25
C LEU A 30 -0.48 7.57 3.81
N ALA A 31 -1.09 7.51 2.62
CA ALA A 31 -1.95 8.58 2.11
C ALA A 31 -3.38 8.50 2.67
N ALA A 32 -3.79 7.32 3.15
CA ALA A 32 -5.14 7.06 3.63
C ALA A 32 -5.52 8.07 4.71
N ARG A 33 -6.61 8.79 4.44
CA ARG A 33 -7.27 9.61 5.46
C ARG A 33 -8.38 8.75 6.03
N VAL A 34 -8.46 8.73 7.37
CA VAL A 34 -9.41 7.89 8.14
C VAL A 34 -10.87 8.03 7.68
N GLU A 35 -11.23 9.15 7.03
CA GLU A 35 -12.60 9.45 6.58
C GLU A 35 -12.85 9.30 5.06
N ALA A 36 -11.90 8.76 4.28
CA ALA A 36 -11.98 8.74 2.81
C ALA A 36 -12.13 7.33 2.21
N THR A 37 -12.48 7.29 0.91
CA THR A 37 -12.61 6.13 0.01
C THR A 37 -11.38 5.20 -0.08
N ASP A 38 -10.29 5.51 0.65
CA ASP A 38 -9.04 4.76 0.63
C ASP A 38 -9.16 3.34 1.22
N ARG A 39 -10.20 3.04 2.03
CA ARG A 39 -10.43 1.70 2.61
C ARG A 39 -10.58 0.62 1.53
N GLN A 40 -11.43 0.85 0.52
CA GLN A 40 -11.70 -0.15 -0.53
C GLN A 40 -10.45 -0.46 -1.37
N ASP A 41 -9.64 0.56 -1.66
CA ASP A 41 -8.38 0.40 -2.39
C ASP A 41 -7.37 -0.44 -1.60
N VAL A 42 -7.26 -0.18 -0.29
CA VAL A 42 -6.37 -0.93 0.60
C VAL A 42 -6.84 -2.37 0.76
N GLU A 43 -8.14 -2.61 0.95
CA GLU A 43 -8.72 -3.96 1.01
C GLU A 43 -8.51 -4.74 -0.29
N PHE A 44 -8.68 -4.09 -1.44
CA PHE A 44 -8.41 -4.68 -2.74
C PHE A 44 -6.93 -5.12 -2.85
N LEU A 45 -6.00 -4.26 -2.44
CA LEU A 45 -4.57 -4.54 -2.49
C LEU A 45 -4.16 -5.64 -1.50
N ILE A 46 -4.71 -5.65 -0.28
CA ILE A 46 -4.51 -6.72 0.72
C ILE A 46 -4.93 -8.07 0.14
N LYS A 47 -6.12 -8.14 -0.48
CA LYS A 47 -6.62 -9.36 -1.14
C LYS A 47 -5.75 -9.77 -2.32
N ALA A 48 -5.37 -8.82 -3.18
CA ALA A 48 -4.53 -9.08 -4.36
C ALA A 48 -3.11 -9.56 -3.99
N LEU A 49 -2.58 -9.10 -2.86
CA LEU A 49 -1.29 -9.51 -2.31
C LEU A 49 -1.37 -10.77 -1.43
N ASN A 50 -2.59 -11.30 -1.18
CA ASN A 50 -2.86 -12.43 -0.30
C ASN A 50 -2.27 -12.23 1.11
N LEU A 51 -2.41 -11.02 1.66
CA LEU A 51 -2.04 -10.71 3.04
C LEU A 51 -3.17 -11.16 3.96
N ARG A 52 -2.81 -11.86 5.03
CA ARG A 52 -3.73 -12.54 5.95
C ARG A 52 -3.69 -11.97 7.35
N THR A 53 -2.64 -11.22 7.68
CA THR A 53 -2.44 -10.64 9.00
C THR A 53 -2.03 -9.17 8.92
N PRO A 54 -2.40 -8.35 9.92
CA PRO A 54 -1.89 -6.99 10.05
C PRO A 54 -0.35 -6.92 10.03
N GLN A 55 0.32 -7.91 10.62
CA GLN A 55 1.79 -7.97 10.70
C GLN A 55 2.46 -8.08 9.33
N GLU A 56 1.84 -8.78 8.38
CA GLU A 56 2.34 -8.84 6.99
C GLU A 56 2.24 -7.47 6.30
N VAL A 57 1.18 -6.71 6.59
CA VAL A 57 1.03 -5.33 6.11
C VAL A 57 2.10 -4.42 6.73
N PHE A 58 2.33 -4.51 8.04
CA PHE A 58 3.40 -3.76 8.70
C PHE A 58 4.79 -4.13 8.14
N GLY A 59 5.05 -5.40 7.83
CA GLY A 59 6.31 -5.81 7.19
C GLY A 59 6.52 -5.16 5.81
N ILE A 60 5.45 -4.97 5.04
CA ILE A 60 5.51 -4.20 3.78
C ILE A 60 5.78 -2.72 4.04
N LEU A 61 5.14 -2.12 5.06
CA LEU A 61 5.39 -0.74 5.43
C LEU A 61 6.85 -0.54 5.85
N GLU A 62 7.38 -1.38 6.75
CA GLU A 62 8.76 -1.29 7.22
C GLU A 62 9.79 -1.41 6.09
N LYS A 63 9.51 -2.25 5.08
CA LYS A 63 10.36 -2.40 3.89
C LYS A 63 10.53 -1.09 3.12
N TYR A 64 9.51 -0.24 3.09
CA TYR A 64 9.50 1.00 2.29
C TYR A 64 9.64 2.27 3.14
N TYR A 65 9.20 2.23 4.39
CA TYR A 65 9.09 3.33 5.34
C TYR A 65 9.43 2.79 6.74
N PRO A 66 10.71 2.90 7.18
CA PRO A 66 11.13 2.43 8.49
C PRO A 66 10.31 3.06 9.63
N GLN A 67 10.13 2.32 10.73
CA GLN A 67 9.17 2.49 11.84
C GLN A 67 8.90 3.91 12.38
N GLN A 68 9.76 4.91 12.16
CA GLN A 68 9.61 6.26 12.68
C GLN A 68 8.51 7.11 12.01
N GLN A 69 7.68 6.55 11.12
CA GLN A 69 6.68 7.30 10.34
C GLN A 69 5.25 6.75 10.41
N ILE A 70 5.01 5.61 11.07
CA ILE A 70 3.65 5.04 11.16
C ILE A 70 2.92 5.68 12.34
N LYS A 71 1.86 6.42 12.06
CA LYS A 71 1.04 7.09 13.07
C LYS A 71 0.13 6.07 13.77
N PRO A 72 -0.25 6.28 15.05
CA PRO A 72 -1.22 5.42 15.73
C PRO A 72 -2.52 5.22 14.95
N ALA A 73 -3.04 6.28 14.31
CA ALA A 73 -4.23 6.20 13.46
C ALA A 73 -4.07 5.23 12.27
N THR A 74 -2.86 5.16 11.68
CA THR A 74 -2.56 4.21 10.61
C THR A 74 -2.50 2.78 11.14
N GLN A 75 -1.97 2.58 12.35
CA GLN A 75 -1.97 1.27 13.00
C GLN A 75 -3.39 0.77 13.26
N TYR A 76 -4.23 1.59 13.90
CA TYR A 76 -5.64 1.25 14.15
C TYR A 76 -6.40 0.94 12.86
N PHE A 77 -6.20 1.75 11.81
CA PHE A 77 -6.81 1.51 10.51
C PHE A 77 -6.41 0.14 9.94
N ILE A 78 -5.13 -0.23 9.99
CA ILE A 78 -4.67 -1.54 9.50
C ILE A 78 -5.28 -2.67 10.31
N GLU A 79 -5.33 -2.56 11.63
CA GLU A 79 -5.90 -3.58 12.51
C GLU A 79 -7.39 -3.79 12.21
N GLU A 80 -8.17 -2.71 12.07
CA GLU A 80 -9.62 -2.75 11.76
C GLU A 80 -9.94 -3.47 10.44
N LEU A 81 -9.04 -3.42 9.45
CA LEU A 81 -9.22 -4.11 8.16
C LEU A 81 -9.26 -5.64 8.28
N PHE A 82 -8.76 -6.21 9.39
CA PHE A 82 -8.71 -7.65 9.63
C PHE A 82 -9.66 -8.12 10.74
N GLU A 83 -10.43 -7.22 11.36
CA GLU A 83 -11.43 -7.56 12.39
C GLU A 83 -12.83 -7.88 11.81
N SER A 84 -12.97 -7.92 10.49
CA SER A 84 -14.23 -8.17 9.76
C SER A 84 -14.49 -9.64 9.43
#